data_AF-A0A835GU12-F1
#
_entry.id   AF-A0A835GU12-F1
#
_cell.length_a   1.000
_cell.length_b   1.000
_cell.length_c   1.000
_cell.angle_alpha   90.00
_cell.angle_beta   90.00
_cell.angle_gamma   90.00
#
_symmetry.space_group_name_H-M   'P 1'
#
loop_
_entity.id
_entity.type
_entity.pdbx_description
1 polymer ?
#
loop_
_entity_poly.entity_id
_entity_poly.type
_entity_poly.pdbx_seq_one_letter_code
_entity_poly.pdbx_strand_id
1 'polypeptide(L)' 'MSYLVGYGANYPVHVHHRGASIISTSILHSVVECVEGFEKWYSQKDGNPNVIFGALVGGPDSKDKFSDERYNYE' A
#
# COMPACT_ATOMS: atom_id res chain seq x y z
N MET A 1 11.82 12.34 0.52
CA MET A 1 11.00 11.14 0.22
C MET A 1 10.21 11.44 -1.03
N SER A 2 10.11 10.50 -1.97
CA SER A 2 9.23 10.60 -3.13
C SER A 2 7.78 10.34 -2.71
N TYR A 3 6.81 10.99 -3.36
CA TYR A 3 5.38 10.67 -3.24
C TYR A 3 4.86 9.87 -4.44
N LEU A 4 5.73 9.60 -5.42
CA LEU A 4 5.46 8.70 -6.53
C LEU A 4 5.96 7.30 -6.16
N VAL A 5 5.04 6.36 -6.05
CA VAL A 5 5.30 4.98 -5.64
C VAL A 5 6.22 4.30 -6.64
N GLY A 6 7.28 3.66 -6.14
CA GLY A 6 8.30 2.98 -6.95
C GLY A 6 9.30 3.91 -7.64
N TYR A 7 9.32 5.20 -7.28
CA TYR A 7 10.27 6.17 -7.83
C TYR A 7 11.19 6.77 -6.76
N GLY A 8 12.49 6.81 -7.04
CA GLY A 8 13.51 7.29 -6.10
C GLY A 8 13.91 6.26 -5.05
N ALA A 9 14.88 6.62 -4.19
CA ALA A 9 15.44 5.71 -3.19
C ALA A 9 14.51 5.46 -1.98
N ASN A 10 13.50 6.31 -1.78
CA ASN A 10 12.53 6.22 -0.69
C ASN A 10 11.17 6.73 -1.18
N TYR A 11 10.14 5.89 -1.11
CA TYR A 11 8.77 6.11 -1.56
C TYR A 11 7.78 5.40 -0.63
N PRO A 12 6.47 5.72 -0.67
CA PRO A 12 5.47 5.13 0.22
C PRO A 12 5.28 3.63 -0.09
N VAL A 13 5.34 2.78 0.93
CA VAL A 13 5.17 1.33 0.80
C VAL A 13 3.90 0.81 1.46
N HIS A 14 3.14 1.64 2.18
CA HIS A 14 1.88 1.27 2.83
C HIS A 14 0.68 1.96 2.19
N VAL A 15 0.61 2.00 0.86
CA VAL A 15 -0.45 2.75 0.16
C VAL A 15 -1.84 2.19 0.45
N HIS A 16 -2.82 3.07 0.67
CA HIS A 16 -4.26 2.74 0.78
C HIS A 16 -4.82 2.20 -0.54
N HIS A 17 -4.46 0.97 -0.91
CA HIS A 17 -4.87 0.34 -2.16
C HIS A 17 -5.02 -1.18 -1.98
N ARG A 18 -6.25 -1.70 -2.13
CA ARG A 18 -6.58 -3.12 -1.87
C ARG A 18 -5.74 -4.09 -2.69
N GLY A 19 -5.58 -3.83 -3.99
CA GLY A 19 -4.77 -4.68 -4.87
C GLY A 19 -3.27 -4.62 -4.56
N ALA A 20 -2.81 -3.58 -3.87
CA ALA A 20 -1.41 -3.46 -3.46
C ALA A 20 -1.17 -4.22 -2.15
N SER A 21 -2.13 -4.18 -1.22
CA SER A 21 -2.03 -4.77 0.11
C SER A 21 -2.27 -6.28 0.17
N ILE A 22 -3.05 -6.84 -0.78
CA ILE A 22 -3.37 -8.27 -0.80
C ILE A 22 -2.32 -9.03 -1.59
N ILE A 23 -1.77 -10.12 -1.03
CA ILE A 23 -0.77 -10.95 -1.73
C ILE A 23 -1.31 -11.44 -3.08
N SER A 24 -0.43 -11.50 -4.09
CA SER A 24 -0.80 -12.04 -5.39
C SER A 24 -1.17 -13.53 -5.30
N THR A 25 -2.29 -13.91 -5.91
CA THR A 25 -2.73 -15.32 -6.03
C THR A 25 -1.74 -16.16 -6.84
N SER A 26 -0.95 -15.52 -7.72
CA SER A 26 0.14 -16.19 -8.45
C SER A 26 1.30 -16.64 -7.54
N ILE A 27 1.51 -15.97 -6.41
CA ILE A 27 2.54 -16.30 -5.43
C ILE A 27 1.96 -17.24 -4.37
N LEU A 28 0.75 -16.94 -3.88
CA LEU A 28 0.08 -17.72 -2.84
C LEU A 28 -0.40 -19.10 -3.35
N HIS A 29 -0.61 -19.25 -4.67
CA HIS A 29 -1.19 -20.44 -5.30
C HIS A 29 -2.58 -20.83 -4.73
N SER A 30 -3.32 -19.86 -4.21
CA SER A 30 -4.70 -20.02 -3.74
C SER A 30 -5.54 -18.78 -4.03
N VAL A 31 -6.86 -18.92 -3.96
CA VAL A 31 -7.80 -17.79 -4.00
C VAL A 31 -7.71 -17.05 -2.66
N VAL A 32 -7.83 -15.72 -2.72
CA VAL A 32 -8.05 -14.88 -1.54
C VAL A 32 -9.47 -14.36 -1.62
N GLU A 33 -10.31 -14.79 -0.68
CA GLU A 33 -11.70 -14.35 -0.61
C GLU A 33 -11.80 -12.88 -0.20
N CYS A 34 -12.92 -12.21 -0.49
CA CYS A 34 -13.08 -10.78 -0.25
C CYS A 34 -12.85 -10.40 1.24
N VAL A 35 -13.51 -11.09 2.16
CA VAL A 35 -13.39 -10.83 3.61
C VAL A 35 -12.00 -11.24 4.11
N GLU A 36 -11.46 -12.36 3.63
CA GLU A 36 -10.10 -12.79 3.98
C GLU A 36 -9.06 -11.76 3.53
N GLY A 37 -9.21 -11.19 2.33
CA GLY A 37 -8.40 -10.11 1.80
C GLY A 37 -8.32 -8.92 2.76
N PHE A 38 -9.46 -8.52 3.32
CA PHE A 38 -9.52 -7.41 4.27
C PHE A 38 -8.91 -7.78 5.63
N GLU A 39 -9.38 -8.86 6.25
CA GLU A 39 -9.02 -9.24 7.61
C GLU A 39 -7.56 -9.69 7.74
N LYS A 40 -7.05 -10.42 6.75
CA LYS A 40 -5.75 -11.08 6.82
C LYS A 40 -4.63 -10.29 6.17
N TRP A 41 -4.91 -9.54 5.10
CA TRP A 41 -3.86 -8.90 4.29
C TRP A 41 -3.91 -7.38 4.35
N TYR A 42 -5.08 -6.79 4.13
CA TYR A 42 -5.23 -5.33 4.17
C TYR A 42 -4.91 -4.74 5.56
N SER A 43 -5.15 -5.48 6.65
CA SER A 43 -4.88 -5.03 8.01
C SER A 43 -3.43 -5.20 8.49
N GLN A 44 -2.57 -5.86 7.70
CA GLN A 44 -1.19 -6.14 8.11
C GLN A 44 -0.36 -4.87 8.28
N LYS A 45 0.58 -4.86 9.24
CA LYS A 45 1.50 -3.73 9.41
C LYS A 45 2.66 -3.73 8.42
N ASP A 46 2.87 -4.84 7.72
CA ASP A 46 3.90 -4.96 6.70
C ASP A 46 3.58 -4.08 5.49
N GLY A 47 4.64 -3.74 4.76
CA GLY A 47 4.53 -3.03 3.48
C GLY A 47 3.68 -3.80 2.48
N ASN A 48 3.10 -3.07 1.53
CA ASN A 48 2.27 -3.64 0.49
C ASN A 48 3.05 -4.68 -0.33
N PRO A 49 2.58 -5.94 -0.44
CA PRO A 49 3.28 -7.00 -1.18
C PRO A 49 3.40 -6.71 -2.68
N ASN A 50 2.51 -5.89 -3.25
CA ASN A 50 2.59 -5.46 -4.64
C ASN A 50 2.87 -3.96 -4.72
N VAL A 51 3.99 -3.59 -5.36
CA VAL A 51 4.33 -2.19 -5.62
C VAL A 51 3.50 -1.66 -6.79
N ILE A 52 2.71 -0.62 -6.54
CA ILE A 52 1.90 0.06 -7.56
C ILE A 52 2.70 1.18 -8.23
N PHE A 53 3.64 0.80 -9.09
CA PHE A 53 4.52 1.73 -9.79
C PHE A 53 3.74 2.86 -10.48
N GLY A 54 4.18 4.10 -10.24
CA GLY A 54 3.59 5.29 -10.86
C GLY A 54 2.37 5.87 -10.14
N ALA A 55 1.91 5.27 -9.04
CA ALA A 55 0.87 5.87 -8.22
C ALA A 55 1.40 7.12 -7.51
N LEU A 56 0.68 8.24 -7.62
CA LEU A 56 0.92 9.45 -6.83
C LEU A 56 0.00 9.39 -5.60
N VAL A 57 0.57 9.42 -4.39
CA VAL A 57 -0.23 9.44 -3.15
C VAL A 57 -0.81 10.83 -2.87
N GLY A 58 -1.77 10.93 -1.95
CA GLY A 58 -2.41 12.21 -1.55
C GLY A 58 -1.38 13.28 -1.15
N GLY A 59 -0.29 12.87 -0.50
CA GLY A 59 0.84 13.73 -0.17
C GLY A 59 0.84 14.13 1.31
N PRO A 60 1.72 15.06 1.69
CA PRO A 60 1.81 15.53 3.07
C PRO A 60 0.67 16.49 3.43
N ASP A 61 0.50 16.71 4.74
CA ASP A 61 -0.39 17.76 5.27
C ASP A 61 0.15 19.17 5.00
N SER A 62 -0.60 20.19 5.43
CA SER A 62 -0.22 21.61 5.30
C SER A 62 1.04 22.03 6.07
N LYS A 63 1.63 21.12 6.86
CA LYS A 63 2.87 21.31 7.61
C LYS A 63 3.99 20.38 7.10
N ASP A 64 3.85 19.89 5.87
CA ASP A 64 4.78 18.96 5.22
C ASP A 64 4.96 17.63 5.97
N LYS A 65 4.02 17.24 6.84
CA LYS A 65 4.06 15.95 7.53
C LYS A 65 3.37 14.89 6.70
N PHE A 66 4.04 13.75 6.54
CA PHE A 66 3.52 12.59 5.84
C PHE A 66 3.64 11.36 6.72
N SER A 67 2.57 10.58 6.84
CA SER A 67 2.61 9.24 7.44
C SER A 67 2.30 8.19 6.37
N ASP A 68 3.25 7.30 6.13
CA ASP A 68 3.09 6.14 5.24
C ASP A 68 2.32 5.04 5.96
N GLU A 69 1.02 5.27 6.14
CA GLU A 69 0.11 4.35 6.82
C GLU A 69 -1.07 3.99 5.91
N ARG A 70 -1.35 2.70 5.76
CA ARG A 70 -2.44 2.23 4.89
C ARG A 70 -3.82 2.73 5.30
N TYR A 71 -4.01 3.02 6.58
CA TYR A 71 -5.25 3.56 7.11
C TYR A 71 -5.31 5.09 7.07
N ASN A 72 -4.25 5.76 6.66
CA ASN A 72 -4.25 7.19 6.37
C ASN A 72 -4.74 7.39 4.92
N TYR A 73 -6.03 7.71 4.77
CA TYR A 73 -6.70 7.90 3.49
C TYR A 73 -7.03 9.37 3.20
N GLU A 74 -6.45 10.29 3.99
CA GLU A 74 -6.59 11.75 3.80
C GLU A 74 -5.72 12.28 2.65
#